data_AF-A0A7Y5DX29-F1
#
_entry.id   AF-A0A7Y5DX29-F1
#
_cell.length_a   1.000
_cell.length_b   1.000
_cell.length_c   1.000
_cell.angle_alpha   90.00
_cell.angle_beta   90.00
_cell.angle_gamma   90.00
#
_symmetry.space_group_name_H-M   'P 1'
#
loop_
_entity.id
_entity.type
_entity.pdbx_description
1 polymer ?
#
loop_
_entity_poly.entity_id
_entity_poly.type
_entity_poly.pdbx_seq_one_letter_code
_entity_poly.pdbx_strand_id
1 'polypeptide(L)'
;MLPYEAQEAATRRANEARAKVKNWPGLCDAIEALGEARYEPAVPLLCRLWLECPLTTVHDVVGHALATIGTPSARQAVAALLDDAFSAAIAARVLFVDPLAALQRVEPYFAPERLCQPGGNEVPLAVLDAFAPGAFSEEAAEERWLELFVRVRNHPSLADAVRAALGRASSATAQRALAAARKPKTQASGDRLTRYRQGEHVTVWQELRACENIGGDLREEALAVAGETMARVAVGVDVVAERLAKRGWKALSGSLRTAPRSADAKILATVAKKTGAPLPPSILAFWQIVGGVDFIWNYKKEREPPSLGIELDLDTLDPLAIEAPKRVREQFADWEPRPDGADPDDESLFLLELAPDHFHKANASGGPAYGVRLPFLGADPIFANEKHQLPFTDYLRLCFRWGCFPGLERYADRADVREFARTMGAGVDPF
;
A
#
# COMPACT_ATOMS: atom_id res chain seq x y z
N MET A 1 3.55 -13.19 -0.79
CA MET A 1 3.45 -14.25 0.24
C MET A 1 2.57 -15.38 -0.30
N LEU A 2 3.19 -16.48 -0.73
CA LEU A 2 2.47 -17.67 -1.20
C LEU A 2 1.58 -18.24 -0.06
N PRO A 3 0.47 -18.92 -0.39
CA PRO A 3 -0.29 -19.65 0.62
C PRO A 3 0.63 -20.56 1.43
N TYR A 4 0.44 -20.63 2.74
CA TYR A 4 1.27 -21.42 3.67
C TYR A 4 1.50 -22.86 3.17
N GLU A 5 0.47 -23.48 2.58
CA GLU A 5 0.53 -24.82 1.99
C GLU A 5 1.49 -24.93 0.79
N ALA A 6 1.60 -23.88 -0.04
CA ALA A 6 2.52 -23.85 -1.17
C ALA A 6 3.98 -23.68 -0.69
N GLN A 7 4.21 -22.91 0.38
CA GLN A 7 5.53 -22.79 1.01
C GLN A 7 5.97 -24.11 1.67
N GLU A 8 5.05 -24.82 2.32
CA GLU A 8 5.33 -26.11 2.94
C GLU A 8 5.64 -27.20 1.91
N ALA A 9 4.90 -27.23 0.80
CA ALA A 9 5.14 -28.14 -0.32
C ALA A 9 6.49 -27.88 -1.02
N ALA A 10 6.86 -26.61 -1.22
CA ALA A 10 8.16 -26.22 -1.78
C ALA A 10 9.31 -26.64 -0.85
N THR A 11 9.16 -26.38 0.45
CA THR A 11 10.15 -26.75 1.48
C THR A 11 10.36 -28.26 1.57
N ARG A 12 9.28 -29.04 1.49
CA ARG A 12 9.33 -30.51 1.51
C ARG A 12 10.06 -31.07 0.30
N ARG A 13 9.75 -30.57 -0.91
CA ARG A 13 10.46 -30.94 -2.15
C ARG A 13 11.95 -30.61 -2.09
N ALA A 14 12.32 -29.44 -1.58
CA ALA A 14 13.72 -29.04 -1.41
C ALA A 14 14.48 -29.98 -0.46
N ASN A 15 13.87 -30.37 0.66
CA ASN A 15 14.48 -31.29 1.63
C ASN A 15 14.63 -32.72 1.07
N GLU A 16 13.65 -33.22 0.33
CA GLU A 16 13.75 -34.51 -0.35
C GLU A 16 14.85 -34.53 -1.42
N ALA A 17 15.05 -33.41 -2.13
CA ALA A 17 16.13 -33.28 -3.09
C ALA A 17 17.51 -33.22 -2.44
N ARG A 18 17.64 -32.49 -1.32
CA ARG A 18 18.88 -32.44 -0.52
C ARG A 18 19.30 -33.84 -0.06
N ALA A 19 18.34 -34.68 0.34
CA ALA A 19 18.61 -36.06 0.74
C ALA A 19 19.10 -36.95 -0.42
N LYS A 20 18.74 -36.62 -1.67
CA LYS A 20 19.10 -37.40 -2.87
C LYS A 20 20.44 -36.96 -3.48
N VAL A 21 20.83 -35.69 -3.34
CA VAL A 21 22.08 -35.15 -3.90
C VAL A 21 23.17 -35.09 -2.82
N LYS A 22 23.95 -36.18 -2.69
CA LYS A 22 24.97 -36.34 -1.63
C LYS A 22 26.13 -35.34 -1.70
N ASN A 23 26.42 -34.77 -2.88
CA ASN A 23 27.51 -33.80 -3.07
C ASN A 23 27.03 -32.55 -3.82
N TRP A 24 25.98 -31.91 -3.31
CA TRP A 24 25.54 -30.64 -3.87
C TRP A 24 26.57 -29.49 -3.72
N PRO A 25 27.44 -29.44 -2.68
CA PRO A 25 28.47 -28.40 -2.61
C PRO A 25 29.47 -28.51 -3.77
N GLY A 26 29.97 -29.72 -4.08
CA GLY A 26 30.87 -29.90 -5.22
C GLY A 26 30.20 -29.64 -6.58
N LEU A 27 28.86 -29.74 -6.68
CA LEU A 27 28.12 -29.31 -7.86
C LEU A 27 28.11 -27.78 -7.97
N CYS A 28 27.88 -27.05 -6.86
CA CYS A 28 27.98 -25.59 -6.84
C CYS A 28 29.39 -25.14 -7.26
N ASP A 29 30.45 -25.71 -6.67
CA ASP A 29 31.84 -25.38 -7.02
C ASP A 29 32.11 -25.57 -8.52
N ALA A 30 31.60 -26.65 -9.11
CA ALA A 30 31.75 -26.92 -10.54
C ALA A 30 30.99 -25.90 -11.40
N ILE A 31 29.78 -25.49 -11.00
CA ILE A 31 29.00 -24.46 -11.70
C ILE A 31 29.69 -23.10 -11.62
N GLU A 32 30.23 -22.73 -10.47
CA GLU A 32 31.00 -21.49 -10.29
C GLU A 32 32.21 -21.48 -11.21
N ALA A 33 32.99 -22.58 -11.23
CA ALA A 33 34.14 -22.72 -12.12
C ALA A 33 33.76 -22.59 -13.60
N LEU A 34 32.60 -23.12 -14.02
CA LEU A 34 32.08 -22.94 -15.39
C LEU A 34 31.73 -21.47 -15.68
N GLY A 35 31.15 -20.78 -14.70
CA GLY A 35 30.85 -19.36 -14.74
C GLY A 35 32.11 -18.51 -14.89
N GLU A 36 33.09 -18.70 -14.01
CA GLU A 36 34.38 -18.00 -13.99
C GLU A 36 35.18 -18.21 -15.29
N ALA A 37 35.17 -19.44 -15.81
CA ALA A 37 35.79 -19.78 -17.09
C ALA A 37 35.03 -19.23 -18.31
N ARG A 38 33.84 -18.63 -18.10
CA ARG A 38 32.91 -18.18 -19.14
C ARG A 38 32.63 -19.26 -20.18
N TYR A 39 32.45 -20.51 -19.73
CA TYR A 39 32.35 -21.67 -20.61
C TYR A 39 30.98 -21.78 -21.28
N GLU A 40 30.82 -21.10 -22.42
CA GLU A 40 29.57 -21.04 -23.19
C GLU A 40 28.90 -22.40 -23.49
N PRO A 41 29.63 -23.49 -23.81
CA PRO A 41 28.99 -24.78 -24.06
C PRO A 41 28.20 -25.34 -22.86
N ALA A 42 28.43 -24.86 -21.63
CA ALA A 42 27.65 -25.25 -20.47
C ALA A 42 26.28 -24.55 -20.36
N VAL A 43 26.02 -23.48 -21.11
CA VAL A 43 24.78 -22.69 -20.97
C VAL A 43 23.51 -23.54 -21.07
N PRO A 44 23.34 -24.48 -22.04
CA PRO A 44 22.14 -25.32 -22.09
C PRO A 44 21.97 -26.26 -20.88
N LEU A 45 23.08 -26.70 -20.28
CA LEU A 45 23.05 -27.52 -19.06
C LEU A 45 22.66 -26.67 -17.86
N LEU A 46 23.26 -25.48 -17.72
CA LEU A 46 22.94 -24.52 -16.66
C LEU A 46 21.46 -24.10 -16.73
N CYS A 47 20.92 -23.85 -17.93
CA CYS A 47 19.49 -23.55 -18.10
C CYS A 47 18.60 -24.69 -17.60
N ARG A 48 18.94 -25.95 -17.93
CA ARG A 48 18.19 -27.11 -17.42
C ARG A 48 18.30 -27.26 -15.92
N LEU A 49 19.51 -27.11 -15.36
CA LEU A 49 19.72 -27.15 -13.92
C LEU A 49 18.88 -26.08 -13.21
N TRP A 50 18.78 -24.88 -13.78
CA TRP A 50 17.92 -23.84 -13.22
C TRP A 50 16.41 -24.15 -13.33
N LEU A 51 15.96 -24.77 -14.42
CA LEU A 51 14.53 -25.06 -14.58
C LEU A 51 14.08 -26.28 -13.77
N GLU A 52 14.99 -27.24 -13.54
CA GLU A 52 14.64 -28.56 -13.04
C GLU A 52 15.17 -28.84 -11.62
N CYS A 53 16.13 -28.06 -11.10
CA CYS A 53 16.75 -28.35 -9.80
C CYS A 53 15.96 -27.78 -8.63
N PRO A 54 15.35 -28.58 -7.75
CA PRO A 54 14.61 -28.04 -6.60
C PRO A 54 15.51 -27.44 -5.49
N LEU A 55 16.84 -27.41 -5.67
CA LEU A 55 17.77 -26.87 -4.68
C LEU A 55 18.02 -25.37 -4.93
N THR A 56 17.47 -24.52 -4.05
CA THR A 56 17.64 -23.06 -4.12
C THR A 56 19.11 -22.63 -4.18
N THR A 57 19.98 -23.29 -3.41
CA THR A 57 21.42 -22.97 -3.42
C THR A 57 22.10 -23.29 -4.76
N VAL A 58 21.63 -24.32 -5.48
CA VAL A 58 22.12 -24.62 -6.82
C VAL A 58 21.56 -23.63 -7.82
N HIS A 59 20.29 -23.21 -7.67
CA HIS A 59 19.73 -22.12 -8.46
C HIS A 59 20.60 -20.89 -8.37
N ASP A 60 20.80 -20.32 -7.19
CA ASP A 60 21.56 -19.07 -7.00
C ASP A 60 22.91 -19.11 -7.73
N VAL A 61 23.66 -20.20 -7.54
CA VAL A 61 24.97 -20.43 -8.16
C VAL A 61 24.89 -20.55 -9.69
N VAL A 62 23.89 -21.25 -10.24
CA VAL A 62 23.65 -21.33 -11.68
C VAL A 62 23.35 -19.95 -12.28
N GLY A 63 22.60 -19.11 -11.59
CA GLY A 63 22.26 -17.76 -12.06
C GLY A 63 23.47 -16.86 -12.07
N HIS A 64 24.32 -16.94 -11.04
CA HIS A 64 25.60 -16.25 -11.01
C HIS A 64 26.55 -16.75 -12.12
N ALA A 65 26.58 -18.05 -12.40
CA ALA A 65 27.38 -18.59 -13.50
C ALA A 65 26.87 -18.12 -14.87
N LEU A 66 25.55 -18.17 -15.12
CA LEU A 66 24.93 -17.65 -16.35
C LEU A 66 25.17 -16.14 -16.52
N ALA A 67 25.07 -15.38 -15.44
CA ALA A 67 25.43 -13.96 -15.40
C ALA A 67 26.87 -13.71 -15.86
N THR A 68 27.79 -14.49 -15.30
CA THR A 68 29.25 -14.34 -15.52
C THR A 68 29.66 -14.76 -16.94
N ILE A 69 29.01 -15.80 -17.49
CA ILE A 69 29.21 -16.23 -18.89
C ILE A 69 28.80 -15.12 -19.86
N GLY A 70 27.66 -14.46 -19.61
CA GLY A 70 27.29 -13.22 -20.31
C GLY A 70 27.10 -13.36 -21.83
N THR A 71 26.79 -14.54 -22.35
CA THR A 71 26.45 -14.73 -23.77
C THR A 71 24.97 -14.35 -24.01
N PRO A 72 24.55 -14.05 -25.25
CA PRO A 72 23.14 -13.76 -25.55
C PRO A 72 22.19 -14.85 -25.09
N SER A 73 22.56 -16.12 -25.27
CA SER A 73 21.78 -17.28 -24.83
C SER A 73 21.67 -17.38 -23.30
N ALA A 74 22.77 -17.12 -22.58
CA ALA A 74 22.75 -17.10 -21.12
C ALA A 74 21.87 -15.95 -20.58
N ARG A 75 21.97 -14.75 -21.18
CA ARG A 75 21.11 -13.61 -20.86
C ARG A 75 19.64 -13.90 -21.14
N GLN A 76 19.32 -14.50 -22.29
CA GLN A 76 17.95 -14.83 -22.65
C GLN A 76 17.34 -15.84 -21.68
N ALA A 77 18.12 -16.84 -21.25
CA ALA A 77 17.69 -17.80 -20.24
C ALA A 77 17.35 -17.09 -18.92
N VAL A 78 18.27 -16.26 -18.41
CA VAL A 78 18.06 -15.47 -17.18
C VAL A 78 16.87 -14.52 -17.31
N ALA A 79 16.66 -13.91 -18.48
CA ALA A 79 15.57 -13.00 -18.76
C ALA A 79 14.17 -13.66 -18.82
N ALA A 80 14.11 -14.97 -19.07
CA ALA A 80 12.87 -15.73 -19.03
C ALA A 80 12.40 -16.05 -17.58
N LEU A 81 13.23 -15.73 -16.59
CA LEU A 81 13.07 -16.12 -15.19
C LEU A 81 12.59 -14.96 -14.30
N LEU A 82 12.30 -13.81 -14.88
CA LEU A 82 11.76 -12.64 -14.17
C LEU A 82 10.43 -12.91 -13.48
N ASP A 83 9.65 -13.90 -13.93
CA ASP A 83 8.36 -14.25 -13.32
C ASP A 83 8.50 -15.10 -12.05
N ASP A 84 9.70 -15.59 -11.73
CA ASP A 84 9.99 -16.28 -10.48
C ASP A 84 10.61 -15.29 -9.47
N ALA A 85 9.88 -15.03 -8.40
CA ALA A 85 10.26 -14.10 -7.34
C ALA A 85 11.59 -14.44 -6.66
N PHE A 86 11.91 -15.73 -6.55
CA PHE A 86 13.18 -16.18 -5.96
C PHE A 86 14.38 -15.80 -6.83
N SER A 87 14.14 -15.75 -8.14
CA SER A 87 15.11 -15.55 -9.20
C SER A 87 15.25 -14.09 -9.63
N ALA A 88 14.29 -13.24 -9.26
CA ALA A 88 14.16 -11.88 -9.77
C ALA A 88 15.39 -11.00 -9.46
N ALA A 89 16.05 -11.18 -8.31
CA ALA A 89 17.21 -10.36 -7.93
C ALA A 89 18.43 -10.64 -8.82
N ILE A 90 18.69 -11.93 -9.09
CA ILE A 90 19.77 -12.34 -9.98
C ILE A 90 19.40 -11.98 -11.43
N ALA A 91 18.16 -12.22 -11.83
CA ALA A 91 17.68 -11.88 -13.17
C ALA A 91 17.79 -10.37 -13.45
N ALA A 92 17.40 -9.53 -12.49
CA ALA A 92 17.56 -8.09 -12.58
C ALA A 92 19.04 -7.72 -12.81
N ARG A 93 19.97 -8.23 -11.97
CA ARG A 93 21.42 -7.99 -12.11
C ARG A 93 21.97 -8.35 -13.49
N VAL A 94 21.50 -9.45 -14.10
CA VAL A 94 21.95 -9.87 -15.44
C VAL A 94 21.35 -9.03 -16.57
N LEU A 95 20.10 -8.62 -16.41
CA LEU A 95 19.42 -7.78 -17.40
C LEU A 95 20.10 -6.42 -17.53
N PHE A 96 20.65 -5.88 -16.44
CA PHE A 96 21.31 -4.58 -16.40
C PHE A 96 22.59 -4.45 -17.25
N VAL A 97 23.04 -5.52 -17.94
CA VAL A 97 24.09 -5.42 -18.96
C VAL A 97 23.64 -4.58 -20.17
N ASP A 98 22.34 -4.59 -20.50
CA ASP A 98 21.69 -3.65 -21.42
C ASP A 98 20.58 -2.91 -20.65
N PRO A 99 20.89 -1.76 -20.06
CA PRO A 99 19.96 -1.02 -19.23
C PRO A 99 18.62 -0.68 -19.87
N LEU A 100 18.60 -0.43 -21.19
CA LEU A 100 17.40 -0.01 -21.90
C LEU A 100 16.50 -1.20 -22.21
N ALA A 101 17.08 -2.31 -22.67
CA ALA A 101 16.34 -3.57 -22.87
C ALA A 101 15.82 -4.12 -21.54
N ALA A 102 16.60 -3.99 -20.46
CA ALA A 102 16.17 -4.34 -19.10
C ALA A 102 14.93 -3.56 -18.70
N LEU A 103 14.95 -2.23 -18.86
CA LEU A 103 13.84 -1.35 -18.50
C LEU A 103 12.56 -1.75 -19.24
N GLN A 104 12.62 -1.92 -20.57
CA GLN A 104 11.45 -2.31 -21.37
C GLN A 104 10.83 -3.63 -20.89
N ARG A 105 11.67 -4.55 -20.42
CA ARG A 105 11.23 -5.87 -19.95
C ARG A 105 10.63 -5.83 -18.55
N VAL A 106 11.17 -5.01 -17.66
CA VAL A 106 10.69 -4.93 -16.27
C VAL A 106 9.57 -3.92 -16.07
N GLU A 107 9.43 -2.90 -16.93
CA GLU A 107 8.42 -1.85 -16.77
C GLU A 107 6.99 -2.40 -16.59
N PRO A 108 6.55 -3.45 -17.30
CA PRO A 108 5.24 -4.07 -17.08
C PRO A 108 5.03 -4.63 -15.67
N TYR A 109 6.10 -4.96 -14.92
CA TYR A 109 6.01 -5.42 -13.53
C TYR A 109 5.69 -4.28 -12.55
N PHE A 110 5.89 -3.03 -12.95
CA PHE A 110 5.54 -1.84 -12.19
C PHE A 110 4.17 -1.27 -12.57
N ALA A 111 3.40 -1.97 -13.42
CA ALA A 111 2.04 -1.58 -13.76
C ALA A 111 1.13 -1.64 -12.51
N PRO A 112 0.28 -0.63 -12.26
CA PRO A 112 -0.59 -0.60 -11.06
C PRO A 112 -1.42 -1.88 -10.90
N GLU A 113 -1.94 -2.41 -12.00
CA GLU A 113 -2.78 -3.61 -12.02
C GLU A 113 -2.03 -4.85 -11.53
N ARG A 114 -0.72 -4.93 -11.80
CA ARG A 114 0.15 -6.02 -11.37
C ARG A 114 0.60 -5.82 -9.92
N LEU A 115 0.93 -4.59 -9.53
CA LEU A 115 1.32 -4.26 -8.15
C LEU A 115 0.22 -4.55 -7.12
N CYS A 116 -1.06 -4.45 -7.52
CA CYS A 116 -2.19 -4.78 -6.66
C CYS A 116 -2.44 -6.29 -6.50
N GLN A 117 -1.77 -7.16 -7.27
CA GLN A 117 -1.94 -8.61 -7.15
C GLN A 117 -1.08 -9.20 -6.03
N PRO A 118 -1.50 -10.29 -5.37
CA PRO A 118 -0.67 -10.99 -4.39
C PRO A 118 0.68 -11.39 -4.98
N GLY A 119 1.78 -10.96 -4.36
CA GLY A 119 3.15 -11.19 -4.87
C GLY A 119 3.58 -10.27 -6.02
N GLY A 120 2.70 -9.38 -6.49
CA GLY A 120 2.97 -8.47 -7.61
C GLY A 120 4.11 -7.49 -7.37
N ASN A 121 4.53 -7.28 -6.12
CA ASN A 121 5.64 -6.42 -5.73
C ASN A 121 6.99 -7.16 -5.62
N GLU A 122 7.04 -8.49 -5.72
CA GLU A 122 8.26 -9.27 -5.49
C GLU A 122 9.34 -8.95 -6.53
N VAL A 123 8.96 -8.88 -7.82
CA VAL A 123 9.87 -8.50 -8.91
C VAL A 123 10.30 -7.03 -8.83
N PRO A 124 9.38 -6.05 -8.65
CA PRO A 124 9.75 -4.66 -8.40
C PRO A 124 10.74 -4.46 -7.25
N LEU A 125 10.54 -5.13 -6.12
CA LEU A 125 11.46 -5.06 -4.97
C LEU A 125 12.85 -5.58 -5.35
N ALA A 126 12.93 -6.74 -5.99
CA ALA A 126 14.20 -7.31 -6.42
C ALA A 126 14.95 -6.43 -7.43
N VAL A 127 14.21 -5.78 -8.34
CA VAL A 127 14.76 -4.81 -9.30
C VAL A 127 15.29 -3.56 -8.60
N LEU A 128 14.55 -3.03 -7.63
CA LEU A 128 14.96 -1.87 -6.82
C LEU A 128 16.19 -2.17 -5.95
N ASP A 129 16.25 -3.36 -5.36
CA ASP A 129 17.39 -3.82 -4.55
C ASP A 129 18.65 -4.04 -5.39
N ALA A 130 18.49 -4.52 -6.63
CA ALA A 130 19.59 -4.68 -7.58
C ALA A 130 20.14 -3.33 -8.09
N PHE A 131 19.42 -2.23 -7.90
CA PHE A 131 19.85 -0.89 -8.29
C PHE A 131 20.90 -0.34 -7.31
N ALA A 132 22.18 -0.44 -7.70
CA ALA A 132 23.33 0.11 -6.97
C ALA A 132 23.88 1.39 -7.65
N PRO A 133 24.53 2.32 -6.90
CA PRO A 133 25.22 3.46 -7.50
C PRO A 133 26.24 2.98 -8.54
N GLY A 134 26.20 3.50 -9.76
CA GLY A 134 27.14 3.15 -10.82
C GLY A 134 26.87 1.83 -11.55
N ALA A 135 25.70 1.20 -11.35
CA ALA A 135 25.29 0.02 -12.10
C ALA A 135 25.01 0.31 -13.60
N PHE A 136 24.96 1.58 -13.99
CA PHE A 136 24.65 2.03 -15.35
C PHE A 136 25.82 2.82 -15.92
N SER A 137 26.25 2.47 -17.13
CA SER A 137 27.24 3.24 -17.88
C SER A 137 26.60 4.31 -18.78
N GLU A 138 25.28 4.30 -18.95
CA GLU A 138 24.54 5.22 -19.83
C GLU A 138 23.61 6.16 -19.05
N GLU A 139 23.88 7.47 -19.13
CA GLU A 139 23.11 8.53 -18.46
C GLU A 139 21.61 8.51 -18.85
N ALA A 140 21.31 8.23 -20.12
CA ALA A 140 19.93 8.18 -20.63
C ALA A 140 19.12 6.99 -20.10
N ALA A 141 19.78 5.86 -19.84
CA ALA A 141 19.12 4.71 -19.23
C ALA A 141 18.87 4.96 -17.75
N GLU A 142 19.85 5.54 -17.03
CA GLU A 142 19.69 5.94 -15.63
C GLU A 142 18.48 6.89 -15.45
N GLU A 143 18.31 7.88 -16.34
CA GLU A 143 17.17 8.81 -16.28
C GLU A 143 15.80 8.11 -16.36
N ARG A 144 15.60 7.21 -17.33
CA ARG A 144 14.32 6.50 -17.48
C ARG A 144 14.02 5.54 -16.34
N TRP A 145 15.04 4.93 -15.76
CA TRP A 145 14.91 4.13 -14.54
C TRP A 145 14.49 4.97 -13.34
N LEU A 146 15.08 6.16 -13.18
CA LEU A 146 14.69 7.09 -12.14
C LEU A 146 13.27 7.62 -12.33
N GLU A 147 12.83 7.89 -13.56
CA GLU A 147 11.43 8.22 -13.85
C GLU A 147 10.46 7.10 -13.41
N LEU A 148 10.80 5.85 -13.73
CA LEU A 148 10.03 4.69 -13.30
C LEU A 148 9.94 4.61 -11.77
N PHE A 149 11.05 4.80 -11.06
CA PHE A 149 11.09 4.75 -9.60
C PHE A 149 10.29 5.89 -8.98
N VAL A 150 10.42 7.11 -9.50
CA VAL A 150 9.63 8.26 -9.04
C VAL A 150 8.13 8.01 -9.26
N ARG A 151 7.73 7.35 -10.35
CA ARG A 151 6.32 6.97 -10.62
C ARG A 151 5.75 6.05 -9.53
N VAL A 152 6.56 5.16 -8.96
CA VAL A 152 6.12 4.18 -7.94
C VAL A 152 6.54 4.54 -6.51
N ARG A 153 7.16 5.72 -6.28
CA ARG A 153 7.70 6.11 -4.97
C ARG A 153 6.68 6.16 -3.83
N ASN A 154 5.41 6.38 -4.17
CA ASN A 154 4.32 6.45 -3.20
C ASN A 154 3.61 5.10 -3.00
N HIS A 155 4.09 4.03 -3.64
CA HIS A 155 3.49 2.71 -3.48
C HIS A 155 3.81 2.17 -2.07
N PRO A 156 2.80 1.76 -1.26
CA PRO A 156 3.01 1.42 0.15
C PRO A 156 4.08 0.36 0.39
N SER A 157 4.16 -0.66 -0.46
CA SER A 157 5.13 -1.75 -0.31
C SER A 157 6.48 -1.53 -1.02
N LEU A 158 6.64 -0.46 -1.79
CA LEU A 158 7.88 -0.17 -2.53
C LEU A 158 8.58 1.11 -2.03
N ALA A 159 7.90 1.94 -1.23
CA ALA A 159 8.36 3.27 -0.87
C ALA A 159 9.79 3.29 -0.29
N ASP A 160 10.12 2.38 0.62
CA ASP A 160 11.45 2.33 1.24
C ASP A 160 12.54 1.87 0.27
N ALA A 161 12.25 0.84 -0.54
CA ALA A 161 13.17 0.36 -1.57
C ALA A 161 13.40 1.41 -2.66
N VAL A 162 12.35 2.14 -3.06
CA VAL A 162 12.46 3.28 -3.98
C VAL A 162 13.29 4.40 -3.36
N ARG A 163 13.09 4.73 -2.09
CA ARG A 163 13.89 5.76 -1.40
C ARG A 163 15.36 5.35 -1.34
N ALA A 164 15.65 4.09 -1.03
CA ALA A 164 17.01 3.55 -1.04
C ALA A 164 17.65 3.59 -2.44
N ALA A 165 16.90 3.20 -3.48
CA ALA A 165 17.37 3.25 -4.87
C ALA A 165 17.61 4.70 -5.35
N LEU A 166 16.70 5.63 -5.05
CA LEU A 166 16.86 7.06 -5.38
C LEU A 166 18.00 7.71 -4.61
N GLY A 167 18.24 7.32 -3.35
CA GLY A 167 19.36 7.82 -2.54
C GLY A 167 20.74 7.35 -3.03
N ARG A 168 20.78 6.25 -3.81
CA ARG A 168 21.99 5.71 -4.43
C ARG A 168 22.34 6.35 -5.77
N ALA A 169 21.38 6.98 -6.44
CA ALA A 169 21.60 7.66 -7.71
C ALA A 169 22.38 8.97 -7.52
N SER A 170 23.07 9.44 -8.58
CA SER A 170 23.77 10.72 -8.51
C SER A 170 22.80 11.85 -8.16
N SER A 171 23.18 12.72 -7.22
CA SER A 171 22.26 13.73 -6.67
C SER A 171 21.67 14.65 -7.74
N ALA A 172 22.44 14.99 -8.77
CA ALA A 172 22.00 15.84 -9.88
C ALA A 172 20.98 15.14 -10.81
N THR A 173 21.16 13.85 -11.13
CA THR A 173 20.24 13.10 -12.02
C THR A 173 18.97 12.69 -11.27
N ALA A 174 19.10 12.26 -10.02
CA ALA A 174 17.94 12.01 -9.14
C ALA A 174 17.09 13.28 -8.98
N GLN A 175 17.72 14.44 -8.74
CA GLN A 175 17.01 15.73 -8.65
C GLN A 175 16.35 16.14 -9.97
N ARG A 176 16.98 15.90 -11.13
CA ARG A 176 16.38 16.14 -12.45
C ARG A 176 15.16 15.27 -12.68
N ALA A 177 15.24 13.96 -12.41
CA ALA A 177 14.10 13.05 -12.54
C ALA A 177 12.96 13.39 -11.57
N LEU A 178 13.30 13.74 -10.32
CA LEU A 178 12.34 14.26 -9.33
C LEU A 178 11.69 15.57 -9.81
N ALA A 179 12.45 16.49 -10.40
CA ALA A 179 11.94 17.75 -10.94
C ALA A 179 11.08 17.54 -12.21
N ALA A 180 11.46 16.60 -13.08
CA ALA A 180 10.73 16.24 -14.29
C ALA A 180 9.39 15.56 -13.95
N ALA A 181 9.37 14.66 -12.96
CA ALA A 181 8.13 14.07 -12.45
C ALA A 181 7.29 15.04 -11.62
N ARG A 182 7.92 16.05 -11.00
CA ARG A 182 7.23 17.19 -10.37
C ARG A 182 6.64 18.16 -11.39
N LYS A 183 7.03 18.11 -12.68
CA LYS A 183 6.26 18.82 -13.70
C LYS A 183 4.91 18.10 -13.81
N PRO A 184 3.80 18.76 -13.43
CA PRO A 184 2.50 18.14 -13.60
C PRO A 184 2.35 17.80 -15.08
N LYS A 185 1.99 16.54 -15.38
CA LYS A 185 1.35 16.22 -16.65
C LYS A 185 0.23 17.23 -16.80
N THR A 186 0.42 18.16 -17.74
CA THR A 186 -0.51 19.16 -18.24
C THR A 186 -1.78 19.27 -17.41
N GLN A 187 -1.77 20.25 -16.50
CA GLN A 187 -2.92 20.74 -15.72
C GLN A 187 -4.17 20.68 -16.62
N ALA A 188 -4.97 19.62 -16.47
CA ALA A 188 -6.18 19.46 -17.26
C ALA A 188 -7.06 20.67 -16.96
N SER A 189 -7.48 21.40 -18.00
CA SER A 189 -8.17 22.67 -17.79
C SER A 189 -9.54 22.43 -17.14
N GLY A 190 -9.73 22.93 -15.91
CA GLY A 190 -11.00 22.92 -15.20
C GLY A 190 -10.84 23.00 -13.67
N ASP A 191 -11.89 23.49 -13.00
CA ASP A 191 -12.03 23.45 -11.54
C ASP A 191 -12.13 21.98 -11.06
N ARG A 192 -11.29 21.57 -10.11
CA ARG A 192 -11.21 20.18 -9.61
C ARG A 192 -12.53 19.71 -9.02
N LEU A 193 -13.28 20.60 -8.38
CA LEU A 193 -14.61 20.26 -7.86
C LEU A 193 -15.58 19.89 -8.99
N THR A 194 -15.57 20.65 -10.07
CA THR A 194 -16.38 20.37 -11.26
C THR A 194 -16.04 19.00 -11.85
N ARG A 195 -14.75 18.69 -12.03
CA ARG A 195 -14.29 17.37 -12.52
C ARG A 195 -14.66 16.24 -11.57
N TYR A 196 -14.50 16.46 -10.27
CA TYR A 196 -14.89 15.51 -9.24
C TYR A 196 -16.38 15.16 -9.37
N ARG A 197 -17.25 16.18 -9.48
CA ARG A 197 -18.70 15.98 -9.67
C ARG A 197 -19.07 15.26 -10.96
N GLN A 198 -18.21 15.33 -11.98
CA GLN A 198 -18.37 14.61 -13.25
C GLN A 198 -17.89 13.15 -13.19
N GLY A 199 -17.42 12.68 -12.02
CA GLY A 199 -17.04 11.30 -11.80
C GLY A 199 -15.53 11.05 -11.79
N GLU A 200 -14.69 12.08 -11.96
CA GLU A 200 -13.22 11.95 -11.88
C GLU A 200 -12.71 11.83 -10.43
N HIS A 201 -13.41 11.04 -9.61
CA HIS A 201 -13.19 10.96 -8.17
C HIS A 201 -11.76 10.60 -7.80
N VAL A 202 -11.25 9.48 -8.35
CA VAL A 202 -9.91 8.97 -8.04
C VAL A 202 -8.83 9.92 -8.58
N THR A 203 -8.98 10.38 -9.82
CA THR A 203 -8.02 11.26 -10.49
C THR A 203 -7.85 12.58 -9.76
N VAL A 204 -8.97 13.23 -9.36
CA VAL A 204 -8.91 14.49 -8.62
C VAL A 204 -8.21 14.33 -7.27
N TRP A 205 -8.49 13.25 -6.52
CA TRP A 205 -7.81 12.99 -5.25
C TRP A 205 -6.32 12.66 -5.44
N GLN A 206 -5.95 11.96 -6.51
CA GLN A 206 -4.54 11.73 -6.87
C GLN A 206 -3.81 13.06 -7.14
N GLU A 207 -4.44 13.99 -7.87
CA GLU A 207 -3.87 15.32 -8.13
C GLU A 207 -3.71 16.12 -6.83
N LEU A 208 -4.71 16.14 -5.96
CA LEU A 208 -4.63 16.83 -4.66
C LEU A 208 -3.54 16.24 -3.76
N ARG A 209 -3.36 14.91 -3.77
CA ARG A 209 -2.29 14.24 -3.01
C ARG A 209 -0.89 14.47 -3.58
N ALA A 210 -0.78 14.80 -4.87
CA ALA A 210 0.51 15.15 -5.46
C ALA A 210 1.05 16.50 -4.95
N CYS A 211 0.20 17.33 -4.33
CA CYS A 211 0.60 18.57 -3.70
C CYS A 211 1.13 18.32 -2.27
N GLU A 212 2.44 18.51 -2.07
CA GLU A 212 3.11 18.34 -0.76
C GLU A 212 2.60 19.33 0.31
N ASN A 213 2.16 20.52 -0.11
CA ASN A 213 1.62 21.55 0.78
C ASN A 213 0.39 22.22 0.14
N ILE A 214 -0.73 22.21 0.87
CA ILE A 214 -2.01 22.78 0.46
C ILE A 214 -2.32 24.01 1.31
N GLY A 215 -2.15 25.19 0.72
CA GLY A 215 -2.47 26.49 1.29
C GLY A 215 -3.21 27.41 0.30
N GLY A 216 -3.69 28.56 0.78
CA GLY A 216 -4.39 29.56 -0.04
C GLY A 216 -5.58 28.99 -0.82
N ASP A 217 -5.77 29.45 -2.06
CA ASP A 217 -6.87 29.06 -2.94
C ASP A 217 -6.93 27.54 -3.19
N LEU A 218 -5.77 26.87 -3.28
CA LEU A 218 -5.70 25.41 -3.44
C LEU A 218 -6.31 24.69 -2.23
N ARG A 219 -6.18 25.26 -1.03
CA ARG A 219 -6.81 24.70 0.17
C ARG A 219 -8.32 24.85 0.12
N GLU A 220 -8.84 25.98 -0.35
CA GLU A 220 -10.28 26.18 -0.50
C GLU A 220 -10.87 25.19 -1.51
N GLU A 221 -10.20 25.00 -2.65
CA GLU A 221 -10.59 24.00 -3.65
C GLU A 221 -10.53 22.57 -3.10
N ALA A 222 -9.45 22.21 -2.38
CA ALA A 222 -9.31 20.90 -1.74
C ALA A 222 -10.39 20.65 -0.68
N LEU A 223 -10.77 21.69 0.09
CA LEU A 223 -11.87 21.62 1.06
C LEU A 223 -13.22 21.45 0.37
N ALA A 224 -13.43 22.07 -0.78
CA ALA A 224 -14.66 21.90 -1.54
C ALA A 224 -14.80 20.48 -2.10
N VAL A 225 -13.71 19.92 -2.67
CA VAL A 225 -13.65 18.51 -3.10
C VAL A 225 -13.86 17.56 -1.92
N ALA A 226 -13.19 17.81 -0.80
CA ALA A 226 -13.35 17.03 0.43
C ALA A 226 -14.79 17.11 0.93
N GLY A 227 -15.42 18.28 0.87
CA GLY A 227 -16.81 18.48 1.24
C GLY A 227 -17.79 17.64 0.43
N GLU A 228 -17.67 17.69 -0.91
CA GLU A 228 -18.48 16.88 -1.81
C GLU A 228 -18.25 15.37 -1.59
N THR A 229 -16.99 14.96 -1.40
CA THR A 229 -16.63 13.56 -1.08
C THR A 229 -17.32 13.09 0.20
N MET A 230 -17.22 13.88 1.26
CA MET A 230 -17.75 13.52 2.57
C MET A 230 -19.27 13.62 2.66
N ALA A 231 -19.91 14.43 1.79
CA ALA A 231 -21.37 14.41 1.62
C ALA A 231 -21.85 13.06 1.07
N ARG A 232 -21.15 12.49 0.07
CA ARG A 232 -21.44 11.16 -0.47
C ARG A 232 -21.18 10.06 0.56
N VAL A 233 -20.07 10.14 1.27
CA VAL A 233 -19.75 9.23 2.39
C VAL A 233 -20.85 9.27 3.45
N ALA A 234 -21.32 10.45 3.85
CA ALA A 234 -22.39 10.61 4.82
C ALA A 234 -23.68 9.88 4.41
N VAL A 235 -24.12 10.07 3.16
CA VAL A 235 -25.29 9.36 2.61
C VAL A 235 -25.06 7.85 2.60
N GLY A 236 -23.89 7.40 2.15
CA GLY A 236 -23.53 5.99 2.14
C GLY A 236 -23.53 5.36 3.54
N VAL A 237 -22.97 6.05 4.53
CA VAL A 237 -22.97 5.61 5.93
C VAL A 237 -24.41 5.47 6.44
N ASP A 238 -25.30 6.42 6.14
CA ASP A 238 -26.70 6.35 6.57
C ASP A 238 -27.42 5.13 5.98
N VAL A 239 -27.22 4.87 4.69
CA VAL A 239 -27.78 3.70 4.00
C VAL A 239 -27.30 2.40 4.66
N VAL A 240 -26.00 2.27 4.91
CA VAL A 240 -25.42 1.08 5.55
C VAL A 240 -25.90 0.95 7.00
N ALA A 241 -25.94 2.05 7.75
CA ALA A 241 -26.41 2.09 9.12
C ALA A 241 -27.88 1.66 9.23
N GLU A 242 -28.76 2.14 8.35
CA GLU A 242 -30.16 1.74 8.30
C GLU A 242 -30.31 0.24 8.06
N ARG A 243 -29.52 -0.32 7.13
CA ARG A 243 -29.52 -1.76 6.82
C ARG A 243 -29.02 -2.60 7.99
N LEU A 244 -27.94 -2.17 8.64
CA LEU A 244 -27.42 -2.80 9.86
C LEU A 244 -28.48 -2.78 10.97
N ALA A 245 -29.11 -1.63 11.22
CA ALA A 245 -30.15 -1.49 12.23
C ALA A 245 -31.37 -2.38 11.95
N LYS A 246 -31.81 -2.49 10.68
CA LYS A 246 -32.89 -3.39 10.24
C LYS A 246 -32.59 -4.87 10.51
N ARG A 247 -31.31 -5.25 10.49
CA ARG A 247 -30.85 -6.60 10.89
C ARG A 247 -30.66 -6.75 12.40
N GLY A 248 -30.94 -5.72 13.19
CA GLY A 248 -30.79 -5.74 14.65
C GLY A 248 -29.38 -5.42 15.13
N TRP A 249 -28.48 -4.95 14.24
CA TRP A 249 -27.12 -4.58 14.61
C TRP A 249 -27.13 -3.36 15.54
N LYS A 250 -26.26 -3.36 16.56
CA LYS A 250 -26.18 -2.32 17.58
C LYS A 250 -24.73 -1.89 17.75
N ALA A 251 -24.48 -0.60 17.54
CA ALA A 251 -23.18 0.02 17.74
C ALA A 251 -22.73 -0.06 19.21
N LEU A 252 -21.42 -0.21 19.43
CA LEU A 252 -20.79 -0.21 20.74
C LEU A 252 -21.03 1.11 21.50
N SER A 253 -20.92 2.24 20.81
CA SER A 253 -21.19 3.59 21.33
C SER A 253 -22.68 3.88 21.53
N GLY A 254 -23.57 3.01 21.04
CA GLY A 254 -25.02 3.17 21.10
C GLY A 254 -25.63 3.86 19.87
N SER A 255 -24.83 4.44 18.97
CA SER A 255 -25.31 4.99 17.70
C SER A 255 -24.39 4.60 16.54
N LEU A 256 -24.96 4.12 15.44
CA LEU A 256 -24.19 3.73 14.24
C LEU A 256 -23.52 4.93 13.55
N ARG A 257 -24.14 6.12 13.69
CA ARG A 257 -23.59 7.40 13.27
C ARG A 257 -23.81 8.45 14.34
N THR A 258 -22.79 9.26 14.61
CA THR A 258 -22.88 10.45 15.47
C THR A 258 -22.80 11.69 14.60
N ALA A 259 -23.89 12.44 14.50
CA ALA A 259 -23.91 13.65 13.68
C ALA A 259 -22.91 14.71 14.18
N PRO A 260 -22.32 15.53 13.29
CA PRO A 260 -21.50 16.67 13.67
C PRO A 260 -22.27 17.64 14.58
N ARG A 261 -21.58 18.24 15.55
CA ARG A 261 -22.16 19.26 16.45
C ARG A 261 -21.43 20.58 16.30
N SER A 262 -22.14 21.67 16.52
CA SER A 262 -21.54 23.03 16.54
C SER A 262 -20.39 23.16 17.54
N ALA A 263 -20.46 22.44 18.67
CA ALA A 263 -19.39 22.39 19.67
C ALA A 263 -18.09 21.74 19.17
N ASP A 264 -18.15 20.92 18.11
CA ASP A 264 -16.99 20.22 17.59
C ASP A 264 -16.01 21.19 16.90
N ALA A 265 -16.49 22.33 16.36
CA ALA A 265 -15.64 23.36 15.76
C ALA A 265 -14.53 23.85 16.72
N LYS A 266 -14.82 23.99 18.02
CA LYS A 266 -13.84 24.36 19.05
C LYS A 266 -12.78 23.27 19.26
N ILE A 267 -13.19 22.00 19.12
CA ILE A 267 -12.26 20.87 19.23
C ILE A 267 -11.32 20.83 18.04
N LEU A 268 -11.86 20.98 16.82
CA LEU A 268 -11.06 20.99 15.60
C LEU A 268 -10.06 22.16 15.57
N ALA A 269 -10.46 23.35 16.04
CA ALA A 269 -9.56 24.48 16.20
C ALA A 269 -8.44 24.22 17.24
N THR A 270 -8.71 23.39 18.26
CA THR A 270 -7.71 23.02 19.26
C THR A 270 -6.63 22.14 18.66
N VAL A 271 -6.98 21.22 17.76
CA VAL A 271 -6.00 20.41 17.02
C VAL A 271 -5.02 21.32 16.27
N ALA A 272 -5.54 22.30 15.54
CA ALA A 272 -4.72 23.22 14.77
C ALA A 272 -3.78 24.05 15.65
N LYS A 273 -4.29 24.53 16.78
CA LYS A 273 -3.50 25.28 17.77
C LYS A 273 -2.38 24.43 18.39
N LYS A 274 -2.65 23.15 18.68
CA LYS A 274 -1.71 22.24 19.35
C LYS A 274 -0.64 21.69 18.41
N THR A 275 -1.02 21.37 17.17
CA THR A 275 -0.13 20.73 16.19
C THR A 275 0.58 21.71 15.25
N GLY A 276 0.22 23.00 15.29
CA GLY A 276 0.85 24.05 14.49
C GLY A 276 0.37 24.14 13.03
N ALA A 277 -0.56 23.27 12.61
CA ALA A 277 -1.14 23.27 11.27
C ALA A 277 -2.63 22.91 11.31
N PRO A 278 -3.47 23.42 10.37
CA PRO A 278 -4.86 23.01 10.30
C PRO A 278 -4.98 21.51 9.96
N LEU A 279 -6.12 20.91 10.34
CA LEU A 279 -6.41 19.53 9.94
C LEU A 279 -6.38 19.37 8.41
N PRO A 280 -5.94 18.20 7.91
CA PRO A 280 -6.01 17.89 6.49
C PRO A 280 -7.45 18.01 5.97
N PRO A 281 -7.67 18.55 4.76
CA PRO A 281 -8.99 18.72 4.16
C PRO A 281 -9.91 17.49 4.28
N SER A 282 -9.41 16.27 4.02
CA SER A 282 -10.24 15.06 4.11
C SER A 282 -10.75 14.77 5.53
N ILE A 283 -9.89 14.91 6.55
CA ILE A 283 -10.25 14.70 7.96
C ILE A 283 -11.18 15.80 8.47
N LEU A 284 -10.90 17.06 8.12
CA LEU A 284 -11.72 18.20 8.50
C LEU A 284 -13.14 18.05 7.95
N ALA A 285 -13.26 17.76 6.65
CA ALA A 285 -14.55 17.57 5.99
C ALA A 285 -15.30 16.34 6.55
N PHE A 286 -14.60 15.24 6.85
CA PHE A 286 -15.23 14.04 7.42
C PHE A 286 -15.94 14.39 8.73
N TRP A 287 -15.24 15.04 9.66
CA TRP A 287 -15.84 15.40 10.94
C TRP A 287 -16.91 16.48 10.85
N GLN A 288 -16.79 17.41 9.90
CA GLN A 288 -17.79 18.47 9.70
C GLN A 288 -19.09 17.98 9.03
N ILE A 289 -19.02 16.93 8.22
CA ILE A 289 -20.15 16.46 7.40
C ILE A 289 -20.64 15.08 7.84
N VAL A 290 -19.74 14.12 7.99
CA VAL A 290 -20.06 12.75 8.41
C VAL A 290 -20.26 12.70 9.92
N GLY A 291 -19.34 13.29 10.68
CA GLY A 291 -19.30 13.22 12.14
C GLY A 291 -18.51 12.00 12.61
N GLY A 292 -19.10 11.13 13.44
CA GLY A 292 -18.51 9.84 13.82
C GLY A 292 -19.30 8.66 13.25
N VAL A 293 -18.61 7.55 13.02
CA VAL A 293 -19.19 6.28 12.56
C VAL A 293 -18.75 5.17 13.51
N ASP A 294 -19.67 4.32 13.92
CA ASP A 294 -19.34 3.19 14.80
C ASP A 294 -20.18 1.98 14.42
N PHE A 295 -19.63 1.13 13.55
CA PHE A 295 -20.23 -0.15 13.21
C PHE A 295 -19.67 -1.30 14.06
N ILE A 296 -18.91 -1.02 15.12
CA ILE A 296 -18.43 -2.03 16.07
C ILE A 296 -19.64 -2.62 16.80
N TRP A 297 -19.70 -3.95 16.87
CA TRP A 297 -20.79 -4.62 17.58
C TRP A 297 -20.76 -4.28 19.08
N ASN A 298 -21.93 -4.16 19.69
CA ASN A 298 -22.04 -3.94 21.12
C ASN A 298 -21.84 -5.23 21.92
N TYR A 299 -20.58 -5.53 22.25
CA TYR A 299 -20.20 -6.67 23.09
C TYR A 299 -20.66 -6.57 24.56
N LYS A 300 -21.16 -5.41 25.02
CA LYS A 300 -21.58 -5.22 26.42
C LYS A 300 -22.95 -5.80 26.73
N LYS A 301 -23.75 -6.14 25.71
CA LYS A 301 -25.08 -6.73 25.89
C LYS A 301 -24.97 -8.23 25.63
N GLU A 302 -25.44 -9.04 26.56
CA GLU A 302 -25.48 -10.52 26.54
C GLU A 302 -26.38 -11.10 25.43
N ARG A 303 -26.22 -10.63 24.19
CA ARG A 303 -26.88 -11.16 23.01
C ARG A 303 -25.83 -11.42 21.94
N GLU A 304 -25.92 -12.58 21.32
CA GLU A 304 -25.16 -12.88 20.12
C GLU A 304 -25.43 -11.82 19.04
N PRO A 305 -24.41 -11.47 18.23
CA PRO A 305 -24.62 -10.60 17.08
C PRO A 305 -25.68 -11.19 16.15
N PRO A 306 -26.54 -10.35 15.52
CA PRO A 306 -27.46 -10.87 14.53
C PRO A 306 -26.68 -11.44 13.33
N SER A 307 -27.23 -12.46 12.69
CA SER A 307 -26.67 -12.95 11.44
C SER A 307 -26.71 -11.84 10.38
N LEU A 308 -25.54 -11.57 9.79
CA LEU A 308 -25.40 -10.69 8.63
C LEU A 308 -25.57 -11.44 7.31
N GLY A 309 -25.84 -12.75 7.34
CA GLY A 309 -25.85 -13.61 6.16
C GLY A 309 -24.45 -13.95 5.66
N ILE A 310 -23.43 -13.83 6.51
CA ILE A 310 -22.05 -14.24 6.25
C ILE A 310 -21.65 -15.25 7.33
N GLU A 311 -21.10 -16.38 6.94
CA GLU A 311 -20.61 -17.41 7.87
C GLU A 311 -19.13 -17.17 8.19
N LEU A 312 -18.87 -16.09 8.94
CA LEU A 312 -17.55 -15.68 9.42
C LEU A 312 -17.65 -15.15 10.85
N ASP A 313 -16.57 -15.31 11.60
CA ASP A 313 -16.44 -14.78 12.96
C ASP A 313 -16.30 -13.26 12.96
N LEU A 314 -16.80 -12.61 14.02
CA LEU A 314 -16.82 -11.14 14.13
C LEU A 314 -15.42 -10.50 14.05
N ASP A 315 -14.40 -11.21 14.52
CA ASP A 315 -13.01 -10.77 14.52
C ASP A 315 -12.40 -10.65 13.11
N THR A 316 -13.04 -11.26 12.12
CA THR A 316 -12.64 -11.17 10.71
C THR A 316 -13.26 -9.98 9.97
N LEU A 317 -14.30 -9.35 10.52
CA LEU A 317 -15.13 -8.40 9.77
C LEU A 317 -14.50 -6.99 9.69
N ASP A 318 -13.77 -6.57 10.73
CA ASP A 318 -13.12 -5.25 10.83
C ASP A 318 -14.06 -4.08 10.45
N PRO A 319 -15.19 -3.88 11.17
CA PRO A 319 -16.19 -2.88 10.81
C PRO A 319 -15.61 -1.45 10.72
N LEU A 320 -16.20 -0.62 9.86
CA LEU A 320 -15.89 0.81 9.80
C LEU A 320 -16.22 1.47 11.14
N ALA A 321 -15.20 2.05 11.75
CA ALA A 321 -15.31 2.91 12.91
C ALA A 321 -14.42 4.12 12.68
N ILE A 322 -14.96 5.32 12.89
CA ILE A 322 -14.22 6.58 12.98
C ILE A 322 -14.82 7.36 14.15
N GLU A 323 -14.00 7.64 15.15
CA GLU A 323 -14.42 8.33 16.36
C GLU A 323 -14.91 9.75 16.08
N ALA A 324 -15.94 10.16 16.82
CA ALA A 324 -16.41 11.54 16.78
C ALA A 324 -15.38 12.48 17.43
N PRO A 325 -15.34 13.78 17.03
CA PRO A 325 -14.33 14.74 17.49
C PRO A 325 -14.17 14.86 19.00
N LYS A 326 -15.19 14.54 19.80
CA LYS A 326 -15.14 14.63 21.27
C LYS A 326 -13.94 13.93 21.92
N ARG A 327 -13.45 12.84 21.32
CA ARG A 327 -12.34 12.01 21.82
C ARG A 327 -10.96 12.66 21.69
N VAL A 328 -10.82 13.60 20.76
CA VAL A 328 -9.57 14.33 20.50
C VAL A 328 -9.04 15.04 21.75
N ARG A 329 -9.94 15.53 22.63
CA ARG A 329 -9.51 16.21 23.86
C ARG A 329 -8.76 15.28 24.82
N GLU A 330 -9.17 14.02 24.88
CA GLU A 330 -8.54 13.00 25.73
C GLU A 330 -7.15 12.67 25.19
N GLN A 331 -7.00 12.60 23.87
CA GLN A 331 -5.71 12.31 23.21
C GLN A 331 -4.65 13.40 23.43
N PHE A 332 -5.06 14.66 23.63
CA PHE A 332 -4.12 15.75 23.95
C PHE A 332 -3.81 15.88 25.45
N ALA A 333 -4.51 15.19 26.34
CA ALA A 333 -4.31 15.34 27.78
C ALA A 333 -2.89 14.90 28.19
N ASP A 334 -2.40 13.83 27.57
CA ASP A 334 -1.10 13.22 27.86
C ASP A 334 -0.05 13.55 26.78
N TRP A 335 -0.39 14.42 25.81
CA TRP A 335 0.53 14.83 24.76
C TRP A 335 1.30 16.10 25.12
N GLU A 336 2.61 15.97 25.22
CA GLU A 336 3.53 17.10 25.40
C GLU A 336 4.08 17.56 24.03
N PRO A 337 3.92 18.85 23.66
CA PRO A 337 4.50 19.38 22.44
C PRO A 337 6.03 19.32 22.53
N ARG A 338 6.65 18.98 21.39
CA ARG A 338 8.10 18.80 21.29
C ARG A 338 8.86 20.11 21.55
N PRO A 339 10.03 20.09 22.21
CA PRO A 339 10.91 21.26 22.28
C PRO A 339 11.48 21.60 20.89
N ASP A 340 11.74 22.89 20.66
CA ASP A 340 12.28 23.40 19.40
C ASP A 340 13.63 22.73 19.04
N GLY A 341 13.77 22.23 17.80
CA GLY A 341 15.03 21.67 17.27
C GLY A 341 15.14 20.14 17.26
N ALA A 342 14.07 19.41 17.57
CA ALA A 342 14.06 17.96 17.52
C ALA A 342 13.96 17.40 16.06
N ASP A 343 14.55 16.23 15.82
CA ASP A 343 14.70 15.61 14.49
C ASP A 343 13.33 15.41 13.77
N PRO A 344 13.12 15.94 12.55
CA PRO A 344 11.89 15.76 11.77
C PRO A 344 11.48 14.30 11.50
N ASP A 345 12.41 13.35 11.52
CA ASP A 345 12.18 11.93 11.17
C ASP A 345 11.89 11.03 12.40
N ASP A 346 11.74 11.62 13.59
CA ASP A 346 11.46 10.90 14.83
C ASP A 346 9.98 10.51 14.97
N GLU A 347 9.69 9.34 15.54
CA GLU A 347 8.34 8.76 15.76
C GLU A 347 7.37 9.66 16.56
N SER A 348 7.88 10.76 17.09
CA SER A 348 7.27 11.84 17.87
C SER A 348 6.11 12.67 17.26
N LEU A 349 5.75 12.51 15.98
CA LEU A 349 4.60 13.23 15.41
C LEU A 349 3.33 12.83 16.14
N PHE A 350 2.46 13.80 16.43
CA PHE A 350 1.19 13.53 17.11
C PHE A 350 0.34 12.61 16.24
N LEU A 351 0.15 11.38 16.68
CA LEU A 351 -0.80 10.46 16.07
C LEU A 351 -2.19 10.83 16.57
N LEU A 352 -2.95 11.49 15.70
CA LEU A 352 -4.37 11.69 15.94
C LEU A 352 -5.08 10.35 15.69
N GLU A 353 -5.43 9.65 16.77
CA GLU A 353 -6.15 8.39 16.70
C GLU A 353 -7.58 8.66 16.25
N LEU A 354 -8.01 7.97 15.19
CA LEU A 354 -9.33 8.13 14.61
C LEU A 354 -10.17 6.87 14.74
N ALA A 355 -9.56 5.69 14.88
CA ALA A 355 -10.30 4.44 15.03
C ALA A 355 -9.51 3.41 15.85
N PRO A 356 -10.18 2.52 16.59
CA PRO A 356 -9.53 1.33 17.13
C PRO A 356 -9.01 0.44 16.00
N ASP A 357 -8.01 -0.40 16.27
CA ASP A 357 -7.59 -1.42 15.31
C ASP A 357 -8.59 -2.59 15.23
N HIS A 358 -8.39 -3.48 14.25
CA HIS A 358 -9.29 -4.61 13.99
C HIS A 358 -9.48 -5.58 15.18
N PHE A 359 -8.46 -5.79 16.03
CA PHE A 359 -8.61 -6.61 17.24
C PHE A 359 -9.45 -5.90 18.29
N HIS A 360 -9.22 -4.60 18.54
CA HIS A 360 -10.04 -3.84 19.47
C HIS A 360 -11.49 -3.73 19.01
N LYS A 361 -11.73 -3.60 17.70
CA LYS A 361 -13.07 -3.70 17.11
C LYS A 361 -13.71 -5.08 17.31
N ALA A 362 -12.91 -6.13 17.48
CA ALA A 362 -13.35 -7.48 17.78
C ALA A 362 -13.51 -7.76 19.30
N ASN A 363 -13.30 -6.75 20.15
CA ASN A 363 -13.23 -6.89 21.61
C ASN A 363 -12.09 -7.83 22.09
N ALA A 364 -11.00 -7.87 21.33
CA ALA A 364 -9.75 -8.51 21.71
C ALA A 364 -8.68 -7.44 22.02
N SER A 365 -7.68 -7.80 22.83
CA SER A 365 -6.52 -6.93 23.04
C SER A 365 -5.76 -6.78 21.72
N GLY A 366 -5.59 -5.53 21.28
CA GLY A 366 -5.13 -5.23 19.93
C GLY A 366 -3.79 -4.52 19.80
N GLY A 367 -3.55 -4.08 18.57
CA GLY A 367 -2.40 -3.26 18.20
C GLY A 367 -2.62 -1.77 18.47
N PRO A 368 -1.78 -0.90 17.88
CA PRO A 368 -1.99 0.55 17.95
C PRO A 368 -3.22 0.98 17.16
N ALA A 369 -3.92 2.01 17.65
CA ALA A 369 -5.08 2.59 16.98
C ALA A 369 -4.75 3.10 15.57
N TYR A 370 -5.74 3.08 14.68
CA TYR A 370 -5.62 3.70 13.36
C TYR A 370 -5.77 5.21 13.48
N GLY A 371 -4.96 5.95 12.73
CA GLY A 371 -4.92 7.39 12.87
C GLY A 371 -4.18 8.10 11.77
N VAL A 372 -3.94 9.39 11.97
CA VAL A 372 -3.17 10.23 11.04
C VAL A 372 -2.11 10.99 11.81
N ARG A 373 -0.91 11.11 11.24
CA ARG A 373 0.19 11.87 11.86
C ARG A 373 0.02 13.35 11.57
N LEU A 374 0.17 14.18 12.61
CA LEU A 374 0.07 15.64 12.53
C LEU A 374 1.35 16.32 13.05
N PRO A 375 1.71 17.50 12.51
CA PRO A 375 1.03 18.21 11.41
C PRO A 375 1.17 17.49 10.05
N PHE A 376 0.17 17.66 9.18
CA PHE A 376 0.20 17.18 7.80
C PHE A 376 -0.34 18.28 6.88
N LEU A 377 0.49 18.71 5.93
CA LEU A 377 0.20 19.88 5.09
C LEU A 377 -0.51 19.55 3.76
N GLY A 378 -0.65 18.27 3.42
CA GLY A 378 -1.34 17.82 2.21
C GLY A 378 -2.87 17.70 2.38
N ALA A 379 -3.54 17.21 1.33
CA ALA A 379 -5.00 17.04 1.29
C ALA A 379 -5.51 15.86 2.14
N ASP A 380 -4.84 14.72 2.00
CA ASP A 380 -5.35 13.42 2.42
C ASP A 380 -4.20 12.55 2.96
N PRO A 381 -4.05 12.46 4.29
CA PRO A 381 -2.95 11.73 4.92
C PRO A 381 -3.13 10.22 4.77
N ILE A 382 -2.02 9.50 4.87
CA ILE A 382 -2.04 8.04 5.05
C ILE A 382 -2.71 7.70 6.38
N PHE A 383 -3.59 6.70 6.35
CA PHE A 383 -4.24 6.16 7.53
C PHE A 383 -3.29 5.16 8.21
N ALA A 384 -2.48 5.69 9.12
CA ALA A 384 -1.42 4.97 9.81
C ALA A 384 -1.96 3.81 10.64
N ASN A 385 -1.11 2.80 10.86
CA ASN A 385 -1.40 1.54 11.57
C ASN A 385 -2.48 0.64 10.94
N GLU A 386 -3.22 1.11 9.94
CA GLU A 386 -4.12 0.29 9.14
C GLU A 386 -3.31 -0.56 8.15
N LYS A 387 -3.70 -1.83 7.95
CA LYS A 387 -2.85 -2.82 7.25
C LYS A 387 -2.55 -2.48 5.78
N HIS A 388 -3.40 -1.72 5.10
CA HIS A 388 -3.20 -1.33 3.71
C HIS A 388 -2.41 -0.03 3.55
N GLN A 389 -2.30 0.78 4.62
CA GLN A 389 -1.60 2.07 4.60
C GLN A 389 -2.12 2.98 3.46
N LEU A 390 -3.44 3.00 3.27
CA LEU A 390 -4.09 3.82 2.25
C LEU A 390 -4.25 5.26 2.71
N PRO A 391 -4.29 6.25 1.79
CA PRO A 391 -4.84 7.56 2.10
C PRO A 391 -6.24 7.43 2.69
N PHE A 392 -6.61 8.33 3.61
CA PHE A 392 -7.86 8.22 4.36
C PHE A 392 -9.10 8.09 3.44
N THR A 393 -9.17 8.84 2.34
CA THR A 393 -10.29 8.70 1.40
C THR A 393 -10.32 7.35 0.68
N ASP A 394 -9.16 6.77 0.38
CA ASP A 394 -9.04 5.45 -0.26
C ASP A 394 -9.38 4.33 0.73
N TYR A 395 -9.03 4.48 2.01
CA TYR A 395 -9.51 3.59 3.07
C TYR A 395 -11.04 3.59 3.15
N LEU A 396 -11.69 4.76 3.10
CA LEU A 396 -13.15 4.81 3.06
C LEU A 396 -13.70 4.08 1.82
N ARG A 397 -13.13 4.29 0.63
CA ARG A 397 -13.54 3.56 -0.59
C ARG A 397 -13.41 2.04 -0.41
N LEU A 398 -12.32 1.58 0.21
CA LEU A 398 -12.13 0.16 0.54
C LEU A 398 -13.23 -0.33 1.49
N CYS A 399 -13.53 0.42 2.56
CA CYS A 399 -14.63 0.05 3.46
C CYS A 399 -15.94 -0.09 2.69
N PHE A 400 -16.32 0.90 1.87
CA PHE A 400 -17.57 0.88 1.11
C PHE A 400 -17.65 -0.25 0.09
N ARG A 401 -16.53 -0.61 -0.56
CA ARG A 401 -16.44 -1.77 -1.45
C ARG A 401 -16.90 -3.07 -0.77
N TRP A 402 -16.67 -3.17 0.54
CA TRP A 402 -16.99 -4.34 1.36
C TRP A 402 -18.15 -4.08 2.34
N GLY A 403 -19.10 -3.20 1.98
CA GLY A 403 -20.29 -2.95 2.80
C GLY A 403 -19.99 -2.30 4.16
N CYS A 404 -18.87 -1.58 4.25
CA CYS A 404 -18.24 -1.00 5.45
C CYS A 404 -17.57 -2.03 6.38
N PHE A 405 -17.14 -3.18 5.86
CA PHE A 405 -16.39 -4.22 6.57
C PHE A 405 -15.13 -4.62 5.77
N PRO A 406 -14.07 -3.78 5.74
CA PRO A 406 -12.85 -4.02 4.96
C PRO A 406 -12.12 -5.35 5.28
N GLY A 407 -12.41 -6.00 6.41
CA GLY A 407 -11.88 -7.32 6.72
C GLY A 407 -12.32 -8.41 5.72
N LEU A 408 -13.49 -8.23 5.11
CA LEU A 408 -14.10 -9.17 4.16
C LEU A 408 -13.34 -9.32 2.84
N GLU A 409 -12.41 -8.42 2.51
CA GLU A 409 -11.59 -8.52 1.30
C GLU A 409 -10.80 -9.83 1.22
N ARG A 410 -10.40 -10.38 2.37
CA ARG A 410 -9.67 -11.65 2.47
C ARG A 410 -10.50 -12.86 2.02
N TYR A 411 -11.81 -12.67 1.84
CA TYR A 411 -12.80 -13.70 1.54
C TYR A 411 -13.61 -13.34 0.28
N ALA A 412 -13.02 -12.55 -0.62
CA ALA A 412 -13.65 -12.07 -1.85
C ALA A 412 -14.19 -13.19 -2.78
N ASP A 413 -13.63 -14.39 -2.67
CA ASP A 413 -14.00 -15.59 -3.41
C ASP A 413 -15.26 -16.29 -2.86
N ARG A 414 -15.69 -15.97 -1.63
CA ARG A 414 -16.92 -16.52 -1.05
C ARG A 414 -18.18 -15.83 -1.58
N ALA A 415 -19.20 -16.63 -1.87
CA ALA A 415 -20.45 -16.13 -2.46
C ALA A 415 -21.30 -15.30 -1.49
N ASP A 416 -21.36 -15.71 -0.22
CA ASP A 416 -22.05 -15.00 0.87
C ASP A 416 -21.44 -13.62 1.13
N VAL A 417 -20.10 -13.53 1.12
CA VAL A 417 -19.36 -12.27 1.26
C VAL A 417 -19.66 -11.29 0.12
N ARG A 418 -19.62 -11.76 -1.14
CA ARG A 418 -19.98 -10.91 -2.29
C ARG A 418 -21.43 -10.44 -2.23
N GLU A 419 -22.34 -11.32 -1.85
CA GLU A 419 -23.76 -10.99 -1.74
C GLU A 419 -24.03 -9.97 -0.64
N PHE A 420 -23.35 -10.12 0.50
CA PHE A 420 -23.39 -9.14 1.57
C PHE A 420 -22.87 -7.78 1.12
N ALA A 421 -21.66 -7.72 0.53
CA ALA A 421 -21.05 -6.48 0.07
C ALA A 421 -21.95 -5.76 -0.96
N ARG A 422 -22.49 -6.52 -1.91
CA ARG A 422 -23.45 -6.01 -2.92
C ARG A 422 -24.72 -5.45 -2.28
N THR A 423 -25.30 -6.18 -1.33
CA THR A 423 -26.53 -5.76 -0.64
C THR A 423 -26.31 -4.52 0.22
N MET A 424 -25.17 -4.45 0.91
CA MET A 424 -24.84 -3.33 1.79
C MET A 424 -24.41 -2.09 1.03
N GLY A 425 -23.74 -2.23 -0.12
CA GLY A 425 -23.31 -1.13 -0.99
C GLY A 425 -24.34 -0.67 -2.03
N ALA A 426 -25.45 -1.39 -2.22
CA ALA A 426 -26.46 -1.04 -3.23
C ALA A 426 -26.98 0.39 -3.04
N GLY A 427 -26.93 1.22 -4.09
CA GLY A 427 -27.42 2.60 -4.06
C GLY A 427 -26.52 3.59 -3.30
N VAL A 428 -25.30 3.19 -2.93
CA VAL A 428 -24.27 4.13 -2.46
C VAL A 428 -23.55 4.71 -3.66
N ASP A 429 -23.53 6.04 -3.76
CA ASP A 429 -22.83 6.72 -4.84
C ASP A 429 -21.31 6.54 -4.74
N PRO A 430 -20.61 6.39 -5.87
CA PRO A 430 -19.15 6.43 -5.88
C PRO A 430 -18.67 7.82 -5.45
N PHE A 431 -17.48 7.86 -4.86
CA PHE A 431 -16.84 9.07 -4.37
C PHE A 431 -15.33 8.97 -4.46
#